data_AF-A0A3D2F7E5-F1
#
_entry.id   AF-A0A3D2F7E5-F1
#
_cell.length_a   1.000
_cell.length_b   1.000
_cell.length_c   1.000
_cell.angle_alpha   90.00
_cell.angle_beta   90.00
_cell.angle_gamma   90.00
#
_symmetry.space_group_name_H-M   'P 1'
#
loop_
_entity.id
_entity.type
_entity.pdbx_description
1 polymer ?
#
loop_
_entity_poly.entity_id
_entity_poly.type
_entity_poly.pdbx_seq_one_letter_code
_entity_poly.pdbx_strand_id
1 'polypeptide(L)'
;GLRTACVTKVFPTRSHTVAAQGGIAASLSNMGPDNWQWHMYDTVKGSDWLGDTDAMEYLAREAPKAVYELEHYGVPFSRTEEGKIYQRPFGGHTTEFGEGPAVQRTCAAADRTGHAILHTLYGQSL
;
A
#
# COMPACT_ATOMS: atom_id res chain seq x y z
N GLY A 1 3.71 14.12 -24.06
CA GLY A 1 4.44 13.49 -22.94
C GLY A 1 5.90 13.91 -22.96
N LEU A 2 6.65 13.56 -21.93
CA LEU A 2 8.11 13.77 -21.85
C LEU A 2 8.84 12.62 -22.57
N ARG A 3 10.03 12.89 -23.14
CA ARG A 3 10.92 11.83 -23.63
C ARG A 3 11.71 11.28 -22.45
N THR A 4 11.50 10.02 -22.11
CA THR A 4 12.00 9.43 -20.86
C THR A 4 12.77 8.14 -21.15
N ALA A 5 13.91 7.96 -20.49
CA ALA A 5 14.65 6.71 -20.48
C ALA A 5 14.67 6.14 -19.04
N CYS A 6 14.32 4.86 -18.88
CA CYS A 6 14.40 4.15 -17.61
C CYS A 6 15.62 3.21 -17.63
N VAL A 7 16.63 3.50 -16.80
CA VAL A 7 17.88 2.74 -16.76
C VAL A 7 17.86 1.82 -15.54
N THR A 8 18.03 0.51 -15.76
CA THR A 8 18.08 -0.51 -14.70
C THR A 8 19.22 -1.49 -14.96
N LYS A 9 19.90 -1.92 -13.90
CA LYS A 9 20.99 -2.92 -13.97
C LYS A 9 20.49 -4.36 -14.12
N VAL A 10 19.19 -4.59 -13.92
CA VAL A 10 18.52 -5.89 -14.05
C VAL A 10 17.25 -5.73 -14.88
N PHE A 11 16.75 -6.82 -15.47
CA PHE A 11 15.43 -6.81 -16.06
C PHE A 11 14.38 -6.35 -15.03
N PRO A 12 13.43 -5.44 -15.36
CA PRO A 12 12.59 -4.75 -14.36
C PRO A 12 11.89 -5.67 -13.35
N THR A 13 11.32 -6.80 -13.80
CA THR A 13 10.61 -7.75 -12.90
C THR A 13 11.55 -8.58 -12.01
N ARG A 14 12.86 -8.40 -12.12
CA ARG A 14 13.88 -8.96 -11.21
C ARG A 14 14.29 -7.99 -10.11
N SER A 15 13.69 -6.80 -10.05
CA SER A 15 13.89 -5.84 -8.95
C SER A 15 13.39 -6.40 -7.63
N HIS A 16 13.97 -5.97 -6.51
CA HIS A 16 13.65 -6.55 -5.20
C HIS A 16 12.19 -6.36 -4.76
N THR A 17 11.48 -5.37 -5.33
CA THR A 17 10.01 -5.22 -5.19
C THR A 17 9.26 -6.52 -5.46
N VAL A 18 9.75 -7.39 -6.36
CA VAL A 18 9.10 -8.68 -6.68
C VAL A 18 8.99 -9.60 -5.46
N ALA A 19 9.88 -9.45 -4.48
CA ALA A 19 9.95 -10.28 -3.28
C ALA A 19 9.04 -9.77 -2.15
N ALA A 20 8.41 -8.60 -2.28
CA ALA A 20 7.53 -8.10 -1.24
C ALA A 20 6.27 -8.98 -1.10
N GLN A 21 5.92 -9.34 0.14
CA GLN A 21 4.84 -10.28 0.43
C GLN A 21 3.66 -9.58 1.11
N GLY A 22 3.95 -8.92 2.24
CA GLY A 22 3.03 -8.34 3.22
C GLY A 22 1.83 -7.60 2.64
N GLY A 23 2.05 -6.73 1.67
CA GLY A 23 1.00 -5.91 1.09
C GLY A 23 1.40 -4.45 1.03
N ILE A 24 0.41 -3.60 0.81
CA ILE A 24 0.54 -2.14 0.79
C ILE A 24 -0.51 -1.55 1.73
N ALA A 25 -0.10 -0.63 2.60
CA ALA A 25 -1.01 -0.01 3.57
C ALA A 25 -1.83 1.11 2.92
N ALA A 26 -3.15 1.07 3.06
CA ALA A 26 -4.04 2.15 2.65
C ALA A 26 -5.34 2.14 3.46
N SER A 27 -5.78 3.32 3.91
CA SER A 27 -7.02 3.47 4.67
C SER A 27 -8.25 3.45 3.77
N LEU A 28 -8.58 2.27 3.24
CA LEU A 28 -9.75 2.03 2.37
C LEU A 28 -11.04 1.75 3.15
N SER A 29 -10.93 1.40 4.43
CA SER A 29 -12.06 1.02 5.29
C SER A 29 -12.88 -0.16 4.76
N ASN A 30 -12.27 -1.11 4.04
CA ASN A 30 -12.98 -2.25 3.47
C ASN A 30 -13.27 -3.37 4.50
N MET A 31 -12.52 -3.39 5.61
CA MET A 31 -12.63 -4.41 6.67
C MET A 31 -13.23 -3.87 7.97
N GLY A 32 -13.55 -2.57 8.01
CA GLY A 32 -14.01 -1.84 9.19
C GLY A 32 -13.67 -0.34 9.07
N PRO A 33 -14.10 0.49 10.03
CA PRO A 33 -13.76 1.91 10.05
C PRO A 33 -12.23 2.11 10.01
N ASP A 34 -11.76 3.01 9.14
CA ASP A 34 -10.37 3.46 9.12
C ASP A 34 -10.33 4.94 8.72
N ASN A 35 -9.22 5.60 9.01
CA ASN A 35 -8.99 7.00 8.66
C ASN A 35 -7.51 7.18 8.33
N TRP A 36 -7.22 7.92 7.25
CA TRP A 36 -5.84 8.24 6.86
C TRP A 36 -5.07 8.96 7.98
N GLN A 37 -5.75 9.69 8.87
CA GLN A 37 -5.14 10.32 10.04
C GLN A 37 -4.65 9.30 11.08
N TRP A 38 -5.32 8.16 11.23
CA TRP A 38 -4.83 7.06 12.07
C TRP A 38 -3.61 6.39 11.45
N HIS A 39 -3.63 6.21 10.12
CA HIS A 39 -2.46 5.72 9.37
C HIS A 39 -1.27 6.69 9.50
N MET A 40 -1.49 7.99 9.41
CA MET A 40 -0.46 9.02 9.64
C MET A 40 0.09 8.93 11.06
N TYR A 41 -0.77 8.83 12.07
CA TYR A 41 -0.34 8.69 13.47
C TYR A 41 0.55 7.46 13.68
N ASP A 42 0.12 6.29 13.19
CA ASP A 42 0.90 5.06 13.30
C ASP A 42 2.24 5.19 12.57
N THR A 43 2.29 5.91 11.45
CA THR A 43 3.52 6.17 10.69
C THR A 43 4.48 7.09 11.46
N VAL A 44 3.98 8.18 12.04
CA VAL A 44 4.77 9.12 12.86
C VAL A 44 5.31 8.41 14.10
N LYS A 45 4.45 7.72 14.85
CA LYS A 45 4.83 6.94 16.03
C LYS A 45 5.81 5.82 15.67
N GLY A 46 5.55 5.09 14.59
CA GLY A 46 6.41 4.01 14.12
C GLY A 46 7.78 4.47 13.64
N SER A 47 7.90 5.73 13.21
CA SER A 47 9.18 6.36 12.86
C SER A 47 9.99 6.82 14.07
N ASP A 48 9.47 6.66 15.28
CA ASP A 48 10.05 7.19 16.52
C ASP A 48 10.28 8.71 16.43
N TRP A 49 9.31 9.42 15.83
CA TRP A 49 9.34 10.87 15.58
C TRP A 49 10.54 11.39 14.75
N LEU A 50 11.27 10.51 14.08
CA LEU A 50 12.45 10.88 13.29
C LEU A 50 12.11 11.23 11.84
N GLY A 51 10.94 10.84 11.34
CA GLY A 51 10.60 11.10 9.95
C GLY A 51 9.84 12.41 9.72
N ASP A 52 9.92 12.89 8.49
CA ASP A 52 9.33 14.17 8.07
C ASP A 52 7.80 14.06 8.00
N THR A 53 7.11 14.79 8.87
CA THR A 53 5.66 14.65 9.06
C THR A 53 4.85 15.11 7.85
N ASP A 54 5.35 16.07 7.09
CA ASP A 54 4.72 16.56 5.85
C ASP A 54 4.73 15.48 4.75
N ALA A 55 5.85 14.77 4.60
CA ALA A 55 5.96 13.63 3.70
C ALA A 55 5.05 12.47 4.13
N MET A 56 4.96 12.21 5.44
CA MET A 56 4.09 11.17 6.00
C MET A 56 2.60 11.50 5.84
N GLU A 57 2.21 12.76 6.02
CA GLU A 57 0.85 13.23 5.76
C GLU A 57 0.47 12.96 4.29
N TYR A 58 1.33 13.38 3.36
CA TYR A 58 1.11 13.15 1.94
C TYR A 58 0.97 11.65 1.63
N LEU A 59 1.87 10.82 2.15
CA LEU A 59 1.84 9.37 1.98
C LEU A 59 0.52 8.77 2.48
N ALA A 60 0.13 9.07 3.72
CA ALA A 60 -1.06 8.47 4.34
C ALA A 60 -2.36 8.92 3.64
N ARG A 61 -2.42 10.17 3.21
CA ARG A 61 -3.58 10.77 2.55
C ARG A 61 -3.75 10.28 1.10
N GLU A 62 -2.66 10.12 0.35
CA GLU A 62 -2.72 9.68 -1.06
C GLU A 62 -2.79 8.14 -1.20
N ALA A 63 -2.42 7.38 -0.16
CA ALA A 63 -2.40 5.92 -0.19
C ALA A 63 -3.68 5.27 -0.76
N PRO A 64 -4.91 5.67 -0.33
CA PRO A 64 -6.14 5.11 -0.88
C PRO A 64 -6.25 5.28 -2.40
N LYS A 65 -5.97 6.48 -2.91
CA LYS A 65 -6.05 6.79 -4.33
C LYS A 65 -5.02 6.00 -5.13
N ALA A 66 -3.79 5.91 -4.64
CA ALA A 66 -2.71 5.14 -5.27
C ALA A 66 -3.03 3.64 -5.32
N VAL A 67 -3.64 3.07 -4.28
CA VAL A 67 -4.04 1.65 -4.27
C VAL A 67 -5.18 1.39 -5.25
N TYR A 68 -6.18 2.27 -5.35
CA TYR A 68 -7.21 2.13 -6.38
C TYR A 68 -6.66 2.29 -7.80
N GLU A 69 -5.69 3.16 -8.02
CA GLU A 69 -5.00 3.26 -9.31
C GLU A 69 -4.31 1.95 -9.70
N LEU A 70 -3.60 1.31 -8.76
CA LEU A 70 -3.01 -0.01 -8.97
C LEU A 70 -4.08 -1.08 -9.29
N GLU A 71 -5.22 -1.04 -8.60
CA GLU A 71 -6.32 -1.97 -8.86
C GLU A 71 -6.90 -1.77 -10.27
N HIS A 72 -7.11 -0.52 -10.69
CA HIS A 72 -7.57 -0.19 -12.05
C HIS A 72 -6.54 -0.53 -13.14
N TYR A 73 -5.25 -0.51 -12.83
CA TYR A 73 -4.20 -1.03 -13.72
C TYR A 73 -4.20 -2.56 -13.84
N GLY A 74 -4.97 -3.24 -12.98
CA GLY A 74 -5.15 -4.69 -13.01
C GLY A 74 -4.29 -5.44 -11.98
N VAL A 75 -3.84 -4.80 -10.90
CA VAL A 75 -3.22 -5.54 -9.79
C VAL A 75 -4.27 -6.50 -9.20
N PRO A 76 -3.99 -7.83 -9.18
CA PRO A 76 -4.94 -8.83 -8.71
C PRO A 76 -4.97 -8.91 -7.18
N PHE A 77 -5.44 -7.85 -6.52
CA PHE A 77 -5.68 -7.87 -5.08
C PHE A 77 -6.69 -8.98 -4.73
N SER A 78 -6.46 -9.63 -3.58
CA SER A 78 -7.43 -10.54 -2.98
C SER A 78 -8.71 -9.77 -2.66
N ARG A 79 -9.85 -10.47 -2.61
CA ARG A 79 -11.16 -9.84 -2.50
C ARG A 79 -11.89 -10.24 -1.23
N THR A 80 -12.68 -9.31 -0.70
CA THR A 80 -13.71 -9.61 0.29
C THR A 80 -14.91 -10.29 -0.38
N GLU A 81 -15.86 -10.79 0.41
CA GLU A 81 -17.13 -11.34 -0.11
C GLU A 81 -17.93 -10.30 -0.92
N GLU A 82 -17.77 -9.01 -0.59
CA GLU A 82 -18.39 -7.89 -1.30
C GLU A 82 -17.65 -7.47 -2.58
N GLY A 83 -16.55 -8.16 -2.96
CA GLY A 83 -15.74 -7.83 -4.12
C GLY A 83 -14.79 -6.63 -3.94
N LYS A 84 -14.69 -6.07 -2.73
CA LYS A 84 -13.73 -5.01 -2.40
C LYS A 84 -12.33 -5.59 -2.20
N ILE A 85 -11.31 -4.72 -2.22
CA ILE A 85 -9.92 -5.11 -1.92
C ILE A 85 -9.85 -5.62 -0.48
N TYR A 86 -9.42 -6.88 -0.31
CA TYR A 86 -9.15 -7.48 0.99
C TYR A 86 -7.99 -6.78 1.69
N GLN A 87 -8.16 -6.52 2.99
CA GLN A 87 -7.13 -5.94 3.84
C GLN A 87 -6.88 -6.86 5.04
N ARG A 88 -5.63 -6.97 5.49
CA ARG A 88 -5.24 -7.79 6.64
C ARG A 88 -4.65 -6.97 7.78
N PRO A 89 -4.63 -7.50 9.02
CA PRO A 89 -3.85 -6.92 10.11
C PRO A 89 -2.36 -6.88 9.76
N PHE A 90 -1.66 -5.88 10.26
CA PHE A 90 -0.20 -5.79 10.19
C PHE A 90 0.34 -5.10 11.45
N GLY A 91 1.62 -5.30 11.75
CA GLY A 91 2.22 -4.75 12.96
C GLY A 91 2.16 -3.22 12.99
N GLY A 92 1.80 -2.66 14.14
CA GLY A 92 1.79 -1.20 14.36
C GLY A 92 0.59 -0.47 13.76
N HIS A 93 -0.41 -1.16 13.21
CA HIS A 93 -1.62 -0.54 12.67
C HIS A 93 -2.75 -0.53 13.72
N THR A 94 -3.21 0.65 14.12
CA THR A 94 -4.23 0.86 15.16
C THR A 94 -5.37 1.77 14.68
N THR A 95 -6.53 1.68 15.34
CA THR A 95 -7.58 2.70 15.22
C THR A 95 -7.41 3.75 16.32
N GLU A 96 -8.12 4.89 16.17
CA GLU A 96 -8.27 5.90 17.23
C GLU A 96 -6.94 6.40 17.81
N PHE A 97 -5.97 6.71 16.95
CA PHE A 97 -4.66 7.26 17.35
C PHE A 97 -3.93 6.41 18.40
N GLY A 98 -3.99 5.08 18.27
CA GLY A 98 -3.29 4.16 19.17
C GLY A 98 -4.07 3.68 20.38
N GLU A 99 -5.26 4.24 20.64
CA GLU A 99 -6.11 3.88 21.79
C GLU A 99 -7.10 2.76 21.45
N GLY A 100 -7.35 2.52 20.15
CA GLY A 100 -8.29 1.51 19.69
C GLY A 100 -7.64 0.17 19.32
N PRO A 101 -8.44 -0.82 18.91
CA PRO A 101 -7.93 -2.12 18.48
C PRO A 101 -7.06 -2.04 17.22
N ALA A 102 -6.41 -3.15 16.88
CA ALA A 102 -5.67 -3.26 15.63
C ALA A 102 -6.59 -3.08 14.42
N VAL A 103 -6.16 -2.24 13.47
CA VAL A 103 -6.91 -2.03 12.22
C VAL A 103 -6.38 -2.92 11.09
N GLN A 104 -7.26 -3.27 10.16
CA GLN A 104 -6.92 -4.05 8.98
C GLN A 104 -6.83 -3.12 7.77
N ARG A 105 -5.62 -2.58 7.52
CA ARG A 105 -5.39 -1.63 6.40
C ARG A 105 -4.37 -2.07 5.36
N THR A 106 -3.80 -3.27 5.48
CA THR A 106 -2.81 -3.78 4.53
C THR A 106 -3.49 -4.52 3.40
N CYS A 107 -3.62 -3.87 2.24
CA CYS A 107 -4.13 -4.45 0.99
C CYS A 107 -3.17 -5.50 0.46
N ALA A 108 -3.67 -6.70 0.16
CA ALA A 108 -2.82 -7.85 -0.18
C ALA A 108 -3.31 -8.59 -1.43
N ALA A 109 -2.36 -9.11 -2.20
CA ALA A 109 -2.59 -10.16 -3.19
C ALA A 109 -1.99 -11.46 -2.65
N ALA A 110 -2.78 -12.18 -1.84
CA ALA A 110 -2.32 -13.26 -0.98
C ALA A 110 -1.04 -12.87 -0.21
N ASP A 111 0.05 -13.60 -0.40
CA ASP A 111 1.38 -13.35 0.17
C ASP A 111 2.41 -12.96 -0.91
N ARG A 112 1.96 -12.46 -2.06
CA ARG A 112 2.81 -12.13 -3.23
C ARG A 112 2.53 -10.74 -3.79
N THR A 113 2.18 -9.79 -2.92
CA THR A 113 1.72 -8.46 -3.35
C THR A 113 2.77 -7.69 -4.16
N GLY A 114 4.05 -7.82 -3.83
CA GLY A 114 5.15 -7.21 -4.59
C GLY A 114 5.31 -7.78 -5.98
N HIS A 115 5.19 -9.10 -6.12
CA HIS A 115 5.18 -9.77 -7.42
C HIS A 115 4.01 -9.27 -8.28
N ALA A 116 2.80 -9.22 -7.72
CA ALA A 116 1.61 -8.74 -8.40
C ALA A 116 1.78 -7.28 -8.88
N ILE A 117 2.15 -6.36 -7.99
CA ILE A 117 2.33 -4.94 -8.32
C ILE A 117 3.43 -4.75 -9.37
N LEU A 118 4.60 -5.38 -9.21
CA LEU A 118 5.72 -5.17 -10.12
C LEU A 118 5.41 -5.66 -11.53
N HIS A 119 4.76 -6.82 -11.66
CA HIS A 119 4.38 -7.35 -12.97
C HIS A 119 3.29 -6.49 -13.64
N THR A 120 2.29 -6.03 -12.89
CA THR A 120 1.27 -5.13 -13.43
C THR A 120 1.88 -3.82 -13.92
N LEU A 121 2.72 -3.16 -13.11
CA LEU A 121 3.36 -1.90 -13.49
C LEU A 121 4.32 -2.07 -14.68
N TYR A 122 5.06 -3.18 -14.74
CA TYR A 122 5.88 -3.47 -15.91
C TYR A 122 5.02 -3.62 -17.17
N GLY A 123 3.88 -4.30 -17.09
CA GLY A 123 2.92 -4.42 -18.19
C GLY A 123 2.34 -3.08 -18.66
N GLN A 124 2.05 -2.15 -17.73
CA GLN A 124 1.56 -0.80 -18.03
C GLN A 124 2.65 0.13 -18.61
N SER A 125 3.92 -0.21 -18.43
CA SER A 125 5.05 0.61 -18.90
C SER A 125 5.43 0.39 -20.36
N LEU A 126 4.87 -0.65 -21.00
CA LEU A 126 5.10 -1.05 -22.39
C LEU A 126 3.98 -0.56 -23.30
#